data_AF-A0A3C0XMA6-F1
#
_entry.id   AF-A0A3C0XMA6-F1
#
_cell.length_a   1.000
_cell.length_b   1.000
_cell.length_c   1.000
_cell.angle_alpha   90.00
_cell.angle_beta   90.00
_cell.angle_gamma   90.00
#
_symmetry.space_group_name_H-M   'P 1'
#
loop_
_entity.id
_entity.type
_entity.pdbx_description
1 polymer ?
#
loop_
_entity_poly.entity_id
_entity_poly.type
_entity_poly.pdbx_seq_one_letter_code
_entity_poly.pdbx_strand_id
1 'polypeptide(L)'
;MRTVAGGVLVDVMPGASEQTRGVKVLNANWTAGPDGGDGRFEVMVVTEDDQQHQLAPSPGSMCALIALTQADTVLLWDPADRTLIAANVVGTMPWTGPAGGRSG
;
A
#
# COMPACT_ATOMS: atom_id res chain seq x y z
N MET A 1 -12.78 23.51 -22.28
CA MET A 1 -12.89 23.09 -20.87
C MET A 1 -13.28 21.62 -20.86
N ARG A 2 -12.35 20.72 -20.56
CA ARG A 2 -12.62 19.29 -20.36
C ARG A 2 -11.85 18.84 -19.14
N THR A 3 -12.59 18.72 -18.04
CA THR A 3 -12.15 18.09 -16.79
C THR A 3 -11.93 16.61 -17.08
N VAL A 4 -10.72 16.10 -16.87
CA VAL A 4 -10.47 14.66 -16.82
C VAL A 4 -10.49 14.27 -15.34
N ALA A 5 -11.60 13.66 -14.94
CA ALA A 5 -11.84 13.16 -13.60
C ALA A 5 -11.00 11.91 -13.33
N GLY A 6 -10.56 11.73 -12.08
CA GLY A 6 -9.69 10.66 -11.60
C GLY A 6 -10.33 9.26 -11.60
N GLY A 7 -10.59 8.71 -12.78
CA GLY A 7 -11.23 7.39 -12.96
C GLY A 7 -10.37 6.30 -13.61
N VAL A 8 -9.06 6.51 -13.78
CA VAL A 8 -8.23 5.59 -14.60
C VAL A 8 -7.63 4.42 -13.79
N LEU A 9 -7.62 4.47 -12.46
CA LEU A 9 -6.90 3.47 -11.65
C LEU A 9 -7.61 2.12 -11.49
N VAL A 10 -8.94 2.06 -11.63
CA VAL A 10 -9.74 0.87 -11.27
C VAL A 10 -9.84 -0.19 -12.36
N ASP A 11 -9.56 0.15 -13.62
CA ASP A 11 -9.76 -0.76 -14.76
C ASP A 11 -8.48 -1.58 -15.11
N VAL A 12 -7.34 -1.32 -14.44
CA VAL A 12 -6.02 -1.84 -14.89
C VAL A 12 -5.35 -2.78 -13.87
N MET A 13 -5.79 -2.82 -12.61
CA MET A 13 -5.15 -3.61 -11.54
C MET A 13 -6.17 -4.52 -10.81
N PRO A 14 -6.05 -5.86 -10.93
CA PRO A 14 -6.87 -6.79 -10.15
C PRO A 14 -6.76 -6.53 -8.65
N GLY A 15 -7.90 -6.47 -7.97
CA GLY A 15 -7.99 -6.19 -6.53
C GLY A 15 -8.05 -4.69 -6.15
N ALA A 16 -7.99 -3.79 -7.14
CA ALA A 16 -8.21 -2.36 -6.91
C ALA A 16 -9.68 -1.98 -7.19
N SER A 17 -10.36 -1.41 -6.20
CA SER A 17 -11.67 -0.77 -6.32
C SER A 17 -11.56 0.75 -6.39
N GLU A 18 -12.68 1.46 -6.62
CA GLU A 18 -12.74 2.93 -6.56
C GLU A 18 -12.34 3.51 -5.20
N GLN A 19 -12.33 2.68 -4.16
CA GLN A 19 -11.91 3.04 -2.81
C GLN A 19 -10.41 2.85 -2.57
N THR A 20 -9.65 2.31 -3.53
CA THR A 20 -8.19 2.14 -3.38
C THR A 20 -7.51 3.49 -3.17
N ARG A 21 -6.60 3.55 -2.19
CA ARG A 21 -5.81 4.74 -1.86
C ARG A 21 -4.33 4.41 -1.74
N GLY A 22 -3.47 5.40 -1.97
CA GLY A 22 -2.05 5.29 -1.63
C GLY A 22 -1.85 5.09 -0.13
N VAL A 23 -0.88 4.27 0.24
CA VAL A 23 -0.43 4.13 1.63
C VAL A 23 0.60 5.21 1.93
N LYS A 24 0.32 6.05 2.92
CA LYS A 24 1.19 7.12 3.41
C LYS A 24 2.06 6.66 4.57
N VAL A 25 1.52 5.81 5.46
CA VAL A 25 2.25 5.24 6.61
C VAL A 25 1.91 3.77 6.75
N LEU A 26 2.93 2.95 7.01
CA LEU A 26 2.78 1.55 7.39
C LEU A 26 3.59 1.30 8.66
N ASN A 27 2.90 1.09 9.78
CA ASN A 27 3.49 0.77 11.07
C ASN A 27 3.24 -0.69 11.38
N ALA A 28 4.22 -1.37 11.98
CA ALA A 28 4.09 -2.76 12.37
C ALA A 28 4.67 -2.98 13.77
N ASN A 29 3.90 -3.63 14.63
CA ASN A 29 4.35 -4.14 15.90
C ASN A 29 4.51 -5.65 15.78
N TRP A 30 5.59 -6.18 16.35
CA TRP A 30 5.76 -7.62 16.54
C TRP A 30 5.69 -7.95 18.02
N THR A 31 4.87 -8.94 18.34
CA THR A 31 4.81 -9.52 19.67
C THR A 31 5.39 -10.93 19.60
N ALA A 32 6.39 -11.20 20.43
CA ALA A 32 7.03 -12.50 20.49
C ALA A 32 6.03 -13.61 20.86
N GLY A 33 6.17 -14.76 20.21
CA GLY A 33 5.50 -15.99 20.61
C GLY A 33 6.33 -16.75 21.66
N PRO A 34 5.91 -17.97 22.03
CA PRO A 34 6.78 -18.89 22.75
C PRO A 34 8.04 -19.20 21.94
N ASP A 35 9.10 -19.67 22.61
CA ASP A 35 10.34 -20.05 21.95
C ASP A 35 10.10 -21.04 20.79
N GLY A 36 10.60 -20.71 19.60
CA GLY A 36 10.38 -21.47 18.37
C GLY A 36 9.06 -21.16 17.64
N GLY A 37 8.23 -20.25 18.16
CA GLY A 37 7.04 -19.75 17.47
C GLY A 37 7.31 -18.45 16.70
N ASP A 38 6.55 -18.21 15.63
CA ASP A 38 6.75 -17.07 14.73
C ASP A 38 6.29 -15.71 15.32
N GLY A 39 5.61 -15.74 16.47
CA GLY A 39 4.98 -14.57 17.08
C GLY A 39 3.81 -14.03 16.26
N ARG A 40 3.42 -12.78 16.51
CA ARG A 40 2.29 -12.13 15.82
C ARG A 40 2.65 -10.70 15.45
N PHE A 41 2.23 -10.30 14.25
CA PHE A 41 2.29 -8.92 13.82
C PHE A 41 0.93 -8.24 13.92
N GLU A 42 0.96 -6.96 14.29
CA GLU A 42 -0.14 -6.02 14.16
C GLU A 42 0.33 -4.85 13.31
N VAL A 43 -0.33 -4.64 12.18
CA VAL A 43 0.03 -3.64 11.20
C VAL A 43 -1.06 -2.59 11.14
N MET A 44 -0.65 -1.32 11.18
CA MET A 44 -1.50 -0.17 10.92
C MET A 44 -1.09 0.46 9.59
N VAL A 45 -2.06 0.56 8.69
CA VAL A 45 -1.94 1.25 7.41
C VAL A 45 -2.71 2.56 7.52
N VAL A 46 -2.04 3.67 7.17
CA VAL A 46 -2.66 4.98 7.01
C VAL A 46 -2.64 5.37 5.54
N THR A 47 -3.80 5.62 4.98
CA THR A 47 -3.97 6.00 3.57
C THR A 47 -3.83 7.51 3.37
N GLU A 48 -3.74 7.96 2.11
CA GLU A 48 -3.62 9.38 1.75
C GLU A 48 -4.80 10.25 2.20
N ASP A 49 -5.99 9.67 2.42
CA ASP A 49 -7.17 10.33 2.98
C ASP A 49 -7.25 10.21 4.53
N ASP A 50 -6.11 9.92 5.16
CA ASP A 50 -5.89 9.79 6.60
C ASP A 50 -6.77 8.75 7.31
N GLN A 51 -7.38 7.82 6.56
CA GLN A 51 -8.05 6.66 7.13
C GLN A 51 -7.05 5.66 7.69
N GLN A 52 -7.41 5.03 8.81
CA GLN A 52 -6.57 4.05 9.50
C GLN A 52 -7.17 2.65 9.39
N HIS A 53 -6.34 1.68 9.02
CA HIS A 53 -6.73 0.30 8.87
C HIS A 53 -5.79 -0.60 9.65
N GLN A 54 -6.36 -1.58 10.36
CA GLN A 54 -5.59 -2.56 11.11
C GLN A 54 -5.68 -3.94 10.47
N LEU A 55 -4.53 -4.60 10.39
CA LEU A 55 -4.38 -5.96 9.88
C LEU A 55 -3.42 -6.74 10.78
N ALA A 56 -3.63 -8.04 10.85
CA ALA A 56 -2.75 -8.98 11.53
C ALA A 56 -2.23 -10.00 10.52
N PRO A 57 -1.25 -9.63 9.68
CA PRO A 57 -0.71 -10.54 8.68
C PRO A 57 0.06 -11.67 9.36
N SER A 58 0.22 -12.79 8.64
CA SER A 58 1.16 -13.83 9.08
C SER A 58 2.60 -13.30 9.08
N PRO A 59 3.50 -13.85 9.90
CA PRO A 59 4.92 -13.48 9.87
C PRO A 59 5.56 -13.63 8.48
N GLY A 60 5.23 -14.69 7.74
CA GLY A 60 5.67 -14.87 6.34
C GLY A 60 5.20 -13.75 5.42
N SER A 61 3.93 -13.33 5.53
CA SER A 61 3.38 -12.20 4.77
C SER A 61 4.05 -10.87 5.15
N MET A 62 4.41 -10.69 6.43
CA MET A 62 5.13 -9.49 6.88
C MET A 62 6.56 -9.42 6.32
N CYS A 63 7.28 -10.53 6.28
CA CYS A 63 8.61 -10.59 5.66
C CYS A 63 8.56 -10.20 4.17
N ALA A 64 7.55 -10.68 3.44
CA ALA A 64 7.33 -10.29 2.05
C ALA A 64 7.05 -8.78 1.93
N LEU A 65 6.25 -8.22 2.83
CA LEU A 65 5.94 -6.79 2.86
C LEU A 65 7.18 -5.92 3.12
N ILE A 66 8.05 -6.31 4.06
CA ILE A 66 9.31 -5.60 4.36
C ILE A 66 10.26 -5.66 3.15
N ALA A 67 10.32 -6.78 2.44
CA ALA A 67 11.14 -6.90 1.25
C ALA A 67 10.70 -5.92 0.14
N LEU A 68 9.38 -5.68 0.02
CA LEU A 68 8.84 -4.73 -0.95
C LEU A 68 9.19 -3.27 -0.59
N THR A 69 9.10 -2.88 0.67
CA THR A 69 9.39 -1.49 1.07
C THR A 69 10.86 -1.11 0.91
N GLN A 70 11.79 -2.08 0.93
CA GLN A 70 13.21 -1.85 0.66
C GLN A 70 13.52 -1.60 -0.83
N ALA A 71 12.58 -1.88 -1.73
CA ALA A 71 12.75 -1.76 -3.17
C ALA A 71 12.06 -0.51 -3.77
N ASP A 72 11.85 0.55 -2.96
CA ASP A 72 11.11 1.77 -3.36
C ASP A 72 9.72 1.48 -3.96
N THR A 73 9.09 0.38 -3.52
CA THR A 73 7.78 -0.06 -4.02
C THR A 73 6.68 0.86 -3.47
N VAL A 74 5.73 1.24 -4.32
CA VAL A 74 4.55 2.00 -3.91
C VAL A 74 3.50 1.03 -3.38
N LEU A 75 2.98 1.27 -2.18
CA LEU A 75 1.91 0.46 -1.60
C LEU A 75 0.56 1.18 -1.73
N LEU A 76 -0.47 0.45 -2.16
CA LEU A 76 -1.86 0.91 -2.18
C LEU A 76 -2.71 0.00 -1.28
N TRP A 77 -3.71 0.57 -0.63
CA TRP A 77 -4.68 -0.16 0.19
C TRP A 77 -6.07 -0.06 -0.41
N ASP A 78 -6.69 -1.21 -0.63
CA ASP A 78 -8.09 -1.34 -0.98
C ASP A 78 -8.90 -1.84 0.23
N PRO A 79 -9.81 -1.02 0.79
CA PRO A 79 -10.59 -1.41 1.96
C PRO A 79 -11.78 -2.31 1.63
N ALA A 80 -12.24 -2.38 0.38
CA ALA A 80 -13.43 -3.16 0.01
C ALA A 80 -13.18 -4.66 0.24
N ASP A 81 -12.00 -5.14 -0.16
CA ASP A 81 -11.58 -6.54 0.01
C ASP A 81 -10.42 -6.72 1.01
N ARG A 82 -9.99 -5.63 1.67
CA ARG A 82 -8.81 -5.60 2.57
C ARG A 82 -7.53 -6.06 1.86
N THR A 83 -7.33 -5.55 0.65
CA THR A 83 -6.22 -5.93 -0.22
C THR A 83 -5.11 -4.88 -0.16
N LEU A 84 -3.88 -5.33 0.12
CA LEU A 84 -2.68 -4.50 -0.03
C LEU A 84 -2.02 -4.80 -1.37
N ILE A 85 -1.82 -3.76 -2.19
CA ILE A 85 -1.29 -3.86 -3.55
C ILE A 85 0.12 -3.26 -3.58
N ALA A 86 1.07 -4.03 -4.10
CA ALA A 86 2.42 -3.57 -4.39
C ALA A 86 2.52 -3.06 -5.83
N ALA A 87 2.50 -1.75 -6.00
CA ALA A 87 2.65 -1.06 -7.28
C ALA A 87 4.13 -0.71 -7.53
N ASN A 88 4.52 -0.55 -8.80
CA ASN A 88 5.88 -0.18 -9.19
C ASN A 88 6.98 -1.15 -8.76
N VAL A 89 6.65 -2.43 -8.56
CA VAL A 89 7.67 -3.48 -8.29
C VAL A 89 8.73 -3.51 -9.40
N VAL A 90 8.36 -3.16 -10.64
CA VAL A 90 9.27 -2.82 -11.73
C VAL A 90 8.75 -1.59 -12.47
N GLY A 91 9.60 -0.58 -12.70
CA GLY A 91 9.28 0.66 -13.41
C GLY A 91 8.64 1.73 -12.51
N THR A 92 8.20 2.84 -13.10
CA THR A 92 7.55 3.94 -12.38
C THR A 92 6.26 4.30 -13.07
N MET A 93 5.14 4.28 -12.34
CA MET A 93 3.86 4.79 -12.84
C MET A 93 3.92 6.31 -13.05
N PRO A 94 3.33 6.85 -14.14
CA PRO A 94 3.36 8.29 -14.43
C PRO A 94 2.78 9.18 -13.32
N TRP A 95 1.89 8.64 -12.49
CA TRP A 95 1.24 9.36 -11.38
C TRP A 95 1.92 9.19 -10.03
N THR A 96 2.95 8.34 -9.92
CA THR A 96 3.72 8.14 -8.67
C THR A 96 5.03 8.93 -8.64
N GLY A 97 5.37 9.64 -9.73
CA GLY A 97 6.44 10.64 -9.70
C GLY A 97 6.01 11.91 -8.96
N PRO A 98 6.95 12.72 -8.44
CA PRO A 98 6.61 13.98 -7.78
C PRO A 98 5.73 14.82 -8.71
N ALA A 99 4.57 15.22 -8.19
CA ALA A 99 3.57 15.98 -8.94
C ALA A 99 4.22 17.22 -9.56
N GLY A 100 4.38 17.22 -10.88
CA GLY A 100 4.51 18.41 -11.71
C GLY A 100 5.46 19.50 -11.20
N GLY A 101 6.77 19.28 -11.33
CA GLY A 101 7.67 20.39 -11.58
C GLY A 101 7.44 20.94 -12.99
N ARG A 102 6.51 21.89 -13.16
CA ARG A 102 6.49 22.81 -14.30
C ARG A 102 6.21 24.24 -13.84
N SER A 103 7.28 25.01 -13.71
CA SER A 103 7.45 26.41 -14.13
C SER A 103 8.82 26.90 -13.59
N GLY A 104 9.68 27.60 -14.33
CA GLY A 104 9.54 28.21 -15.65
C GLY A 104 10.72 27.96 -16.59
#